data_AF-M6K7E4-F1
#
_entry.id   AF-M6K7E4-F1
#
_cell.length_a   1.000
_cell.length_b   1.000
_cell.length_c   1.000
_cell.angle_alpha   90.00
_cell.angle_beta   90.00
_cell.angle_gamma   90.00
#
_symmetry.space_group_name_H-M   'P 1'
#
loop_
_entity.id
_entity.type
_entity.pdbx_description
1 polymer ?
#
loop_
_entity_poly.entity_id
_entity_poly.type
_entity_poly.pdbx_seq_one_letter_code
_entity_poly.pdbx_strand_id
1 'polypeptide(L)'
;MSSYKEPQFKEKEFSGSFENEFCLIMHFSFLDLTVLLFYVGLVLFSGWFTSRKKNKDSASYFLAGKEISWIALSFSIVATETSTLTFLSIPGLSYSSNLTFLSLGLGFVLGRIIVAKLFIPMYYKSGFISVYEWVGNHYGKFLKRRSHFYSNSLAF
;
A
#
# COMPACT_ATOMS: atom_id res chain seq x y z
N MET A 1 -44.56 10.27 -24.19
CA MET A 1 -43.25 10.05 -24.83
C MET A 1 -42.28 11.09 -24.27
N SER A 2 -41.74 10.85 -23.07
CA SER A 2 -40.85 11.83 -22.40
C SER A 2 -39.44 11.67 -22.95
N SER A 3 -38.96 12.72 -23.60
CA SER A 3 -37.62 12.83 -24.19
C SER A 3 -36.56 12.73 -23.09
N TYR A 4 -35.81 11.63 -23.09
CA TYR A 4 -34.68 11.41 -22.19
C TYR A 4 -33.49 12.19 -22.76
N LYS A 5 -33.18 13.35 -22.18
CA LYS A 5 -31.95 14.09 -22.47
C LYS A 5 -30.77 13.33 -21.85
N GLU A 6 -29.82 12.91 -22.68
CA GLU A 6 -28.53 12.39 -22.22
C GLU A 6 -27.81 13.43 -21.34
N PRO A 7 -27.24 13.02 -20.19
CA PRO A 7 -26.36 13.88 -19.40
C PRO A 7 -25.01 13.99 -20.13
N GLN A 8 -24.75 15.15 -20.72
CA GLN A 8 -23.45 15.56 -21.26
C GLN A 8 -22.47 15.78 -20.08
N PHE A 9 -21.95 14.68 -19.52
CA PHE A 9 -21.03 14.70 -18.40
C PHE A 9 -19.63 15.16 -18.87
N LYS A 10 -19.35 16.45 -18.67
CA LYS A 10 -18.05 17.04 -18.26
C LYS A 10 -16.72 16.56 -18.88
N GLU A 11 -16.72 15.97 -20.07
CA GLU A 11 -15.49 15.48 -20.71
C GLU A 11 -14.55 16.63 -21.15
N LYS A 12 -15.12 17.77 -21.55
CA LYS A 12 -14.36 18.96 -21.99
C LYS A 12 -13.67 19.73 -20.86
N GLU A 13 -14.16 19.62 -19.64
CA GLU A 13 -13.61 20.34 -18.48
C GLU A 13 -12.43 19.58 -17.85
N PHE A 14 -12.47 18.24 -17.91
CA PHE A 14 -11.37 17.38 -17.47
C PHE A 14 -10.18 17.42 -18.44
N SER A 15 -10.44 17.46 -19.76
CA SER A 15 -9.38 17.60 -20.78
C SER A 15 -8.68 18.95 -20.72
N GLY A 16 -9.44 20.06 -20.51
CA GLY A 16 -8.85 21.39 -20.36
C GLY A 16 -8.03 21.59 -19.08
N SER A 17 -8.38 20.90 -17.99
CA SER A 17 -7.56 20.92 -16.77
C SER A 17 -6.19 20.27 -17.01
N PHE A 18 -6.11 19.24 -17.84
CA PHE A 18 -4.86 18.51 -18.10
C PHE A 18 -3.91 19.27 -19.05
N GLU A 19 -4.44 20.00 -20.03
CA GLU A 19 -3.63 20.83 -20.93
C GLU A 19 -3.07 22.09 -20.25
N ASN A 20 -3.84 22.71 -19.37
CA ASN A 20 -3.38 23.87 -18.58
C ASN A 20 -2.32 23.49 -17.55
N GLU A 21 -2.43 22.31 -16.94
CA GLU A 21 -1.37 21.72 -16.10
C GLU A 21 -0.10 21.49 -16.91
N PHE A 22 -0.20 21.01 -18.17
CA PHE A 22 0.94 20.83 -19.07
C PHE A 22 1.66 22.14 -19.45
N CYS A 23 0.93 23.25 -19.56
CA CYS A 23 1.53 24.57 -19.76
C CYS A 23 2.24 25.09 -18.50
N LEU A 24 1.72 24.79 -17.30
CA LEU A 24 2.40 25.11 -16.04
C LEU A 24 3.65 24.25 -15.80
N ILE A 25 3.70 23.02 -16.34
CA ILE A 25 4.92 22.18 -16.35
C ILE A 25 6.07 22.88 -17.10
N MET A 26 5.80 23.78 -18.05
CA MET A 26 6.86 24.53 -18.75
C MET A 26 7.48 25.68 -17.94
N HIS A 27 6.98 25.97 -16.73
CA HIS A 27 7.59 26.92 -15.78
C HIS A 27 8.31 26.20 -14.62
N PHE A 28 8.78 24.97 -14.83
CA PHE A 28 9.56 24.25 -13.83
C PHE A 28 10.90 24.96 -13.62
N SER A 29 11.16 25.44 -12.39
CA SER A 29 12.43 26.08 -12.09
C SER A 29 13.55 25.04 -12.15
N PHE A 30 14.75 25.47 -12.57
CA PHE A 30 15.94 24.60 -12.55
C PHE A 30 16.20 24.02 -11.15
N LEU A 31 15.78 24.74 -10.10
CA LEU A 31 15.83 24.27 -8.71
C LEU A 31 14.90 23.07 -8.46
N ASP A 32 13.68 23.09 -8.98
CA ASP A 32 12.70 22.00 -8.79
C ASP A 32 13.19 20.72 -9.46
N LEU A 33 13.76 20.84 -10.66
CA LEU A 33 14.36 19.71 -11.39
C LEU A 33 15.54 19.12 -10.63
N THR A 34 16.39 19.99 -10.07
CA THR A 34 17.56 19.56 -9.29
C THR A 34 17.13 18.81 -8.04
N VAL A 35 16.15 19.30 -7.30
CA VAL A 35 15.63 18.64 -6.08
C VAL A 35 15.00 17.28 -6.42
N LEU A 36 14.23 17.21 -7.51
CA LEU A 36 13.62 15.96 -7.97
C LEU A 36 14.67 14.90 -8.32
N LEU A 37 15.66 15.27 -9.14
CA LEU A 37 16.74 14.36 -9.54
C LEU A 37 17.59 13.92 -8.34
N PHE A 38 17.86 14.83 -7.41
CA PHE A 38 18.58 14.52 -6.19
C PHE A 38 17.80 13.53 -5.30
N TYR A 39 16.49 13.74 -5.10
CA TYR A 39 15.64 12.83 -4.33
C TYR A 39 15.60 11.42 -4.95
N VAL A 40 15.34 11.32 -6.26
CA VAL A 40 15.33 10.04 -6.98
C VAL A 40 16.71 9.37 -6.90
N GLY A 41 17.77 10.14 -7.09
CA GLY A 41 19.15 9.67 -6.97
C GLY A 41 19.45 9.09 -5.58
N LEU A 42 19.04 9.77 -4.50
CA LEU A 42 19.20 9.28 -3.14
C LEU A 42 18.44 7.98 -2.89
N VAL A 43 17.19 7.86 -3.35
CA VAL A 43 16.39 6.64 -3.18
C VAL A 43 17.06 5.48 -3.92
N LEU A 44 17.44 5.67 -5.19
CA LEU A 44 18.12 4.64 -5.98
C LEU A 44 19.48 4.25 -5.39
N PHE A 45 20.25 5.24 -4.92
CA PHE A 45 21.53 5.01 -4.26
C PHE A 45 21.35 4.20 -2.97
N SER A 46 20.35 4.52 -2.15
CA SER A 46 20.05 3.81 -0.91
C SER A 46 19.65 2.34 -1.16
N GLY A 47 18.85 2.08 -2.21
CA GLY A 47 18.49 0.75 -2.66
C GLY A 47 19.68 -0.04 -3.19
N TRP A 48 20.51 0.58 -4.02
CA TRP A 48 21.72 -0.04 -4.58
C TRP A 48 22.76 -0.37 -3.50
N PHE A 49 22.95 0.53 -2.53
CA PHE A 49 23.84 0.32 -1.40
C PHE A 49 23.38 -0.83 -0.50
N THR A 50 22.06 -0.94 -0.25
CA THR A 50 21.46 -2.03 0.52
C THR A 50 21.55 -3.37 -0.21
N SER A 51 21.34 -3.37 -1.53
CA SER A 51 21.42 -4.57 -2.37
C SER A 51 22.80 -5.24 -2.33
N ARG A 52 23.88 -4.45 -2.26
CA ARG A 52 25.25 -5.00 -2.16
C ARG A 52 25.56 -5.70 -0.83
N LYS A 53 24.84 -5.39 0.26
CA LYS A 53 25.15 -5.89 1.60
C LYS A 53 24.47 -7.21 1.97
N LYS A 54 23.49 -7.70 1.21
CA LYS A 54 22.74 -8.92 1.54
C LYS A 54 22.75 -9.93 0.40
N ASN A 55 23.81 -10.74 0.34
CA ASN A 55 23.83 -11.97 -0.43
C ASN A 55 23.81 -13.16 0.53
N LYS A 56 22.79 -14.03 0.40
CA LYS A 56 22.92 -15.50 0.25
C LYS A 56 21.63 -16.30 0.51
N ASP A 57 20.58 -15.73 1.10
CA ASP A 57 19.39 -16.53 1.44
C ASP A 57 18.06 -15.74 1.43
N SER A 58 17.06 -16.26 0.71
CA SER A 58 15.75 -15.63 0.50
C SER A 58 15.00 -15.44 1.82
N ALA A 59 15.11 -16.42 2.73
CA ALA A 59 14.48 -16.34 4.06
C ALA A 59 15.07 -15.21 4.91
N SER A 60 16.39 -14.99 4.83
CA SER A 60 17.09 -13.93 5.56
C SER A 60 16.76 -12.52 5.05
N TYR A 61 16.34 -12.40 3.79
CA TYR A 61 15.83 -11.15 3.21
C TYR A 61 14.47 -10.78 3.80
N PHE A 62 13.52 -11.73 3.85
CA PHE A 62 12.17 -11.50 4.38
C PHE A 62 12.12 -11.35 5.90
N LEU A 63 12.91 -12.15 6.64
CA LEU A 63 12.94 -12.06 8.10
C LEU A 63 13.79 -10.90 8.60
N ALA A 64 14.56 -10.24 7.72
CA ALA A 64 15.48 -9.14 8.05
C ALA A 64 16.29 -9.39 9.34
N GLY A 65 16.73 -10.63 9.55
CA GLY A 65 17.52 -11.05 10.70
C GLY A 65 16.79 -11.05 12.05
N LYS A 66 15.46 -10.88 12.12
CA LYS A 66 14.65 -10.80 13.36
C LYS A 66 15.06 -9.69 14.36
N GLU A 67 16.07 -8.88 14.05
CA GLU A 67 16.64 -7.83 14.92
C GLU A 67 16.42 -6.42 14.33
N ILE A 68 15.21 -6.14 13.82
CA ILE A 68 14.87 -4.77 13.43
C ILE A 68 14.41 -3.99 14.67
N SER A 69 14.98 -2.79 14.88
CA SER A 69 14.51 -1.86 15.91
C SER A 69 13.04 -1.52 15.67
N TRP A 70 12.23 -1.55 16.73
CA TRP A 70 10.79 -1.24 16.67
C TRP A 70 10.50 0.12 16.02
N ILE A 71 11.39 1.10 16.22
CA ILE A 71 11.30 2.44 15.62
C ILE A 71 11.40 2.36 14.09
N ALA A 72 12.40 1.64 13.58
CA ALA A 72 12.60 1.45 12.15
C ALA A 72 11.43 0.69 11.50
N LEU A 73 10.91 -0.32 12.21
CA LEU A 73 9.72 -1.06 11.76
C LEU A 73 8.48 -0.15 11.69
N SER A 74 8.25 0.68 12.71
CA SER A 74 7.12 1.63 12.73
C SER A 74 7.21 2.65 11.59
N PHE A 75 8.38 3.25 11.35
CA PHE A 75 8.56 4.18 10.23
C PHE A 75 8.34 3.50 8.88
N SER A 76 8.81 2.26 8.71
CA SER A 76 8.57 1.50 7.49
C SER A 76 7.08 1.29 7.24
N ILE A 77 6.31 0.91 8.26
CA ILE A 77 4.85 0.69 8.14
C ILE A 77 4.15 1.99 7.73
N VAL A 78 4.46 3.10 8.39
CA VAL A 78 3.87 4.41 8.07
C VAL A 78 4.24 4.85 6.66
N ALA A 79 5.50 4.66 6.25
CA ALA A 79 5.95 5.00 4.91
C ALA A 79 5.25 4.17 3.82
N THR A 80 5.01 2.88 4.06
CA THR A 80 4.27 2.01 3.12
C THR A 80 2.80 2.34 3.04
N GLU A 81 2.19 2.82 4.12
CA GLU A 81 0.76 3.15 4.15
C GLU A 81 0.46 4.56 3.62
N THR A 82 1.44 5.47 3.66
CA THR A 82 1.23 6.86 3.23
C THR A 82 0.98 6.93 1.73
N SER A 83 -0.26 7.29 1.35
CA SER A 83 -0.66 7.46 -0.04
C SER A 83 -0.75 8.95 -0.42
N THR A 84 -0.27 9.31 -1.60
CA THR A 84 -0.35 10.68 -2.15
C THR A 84 -1.79 11.15 -2.35
N LEU A 85 -2.68 10.23 -2.75
CA LEU A 85 -4.12 10.50 -2.90
C LEU A 85 -4.74 10.98 -1.59
N THR A 86 -4.41 10.32 -0.49
CA THR A 86 -4.91 10.66 0.84
C THR A 86 -4.41 12.03 1.29
N PHE A 87 -3.14 12.33 1.03
CA PHE A 87 -2.53 13.62 1.37
C PHE A 87 -3.21 14.80 0.65
N LEU A 88 -3.60 14.62 -0.61
CA LEU A 88 -4.32 15.64 -1.37
C LEU A 88 -5.83 15.68 -1.04
N SER A 89 -6.44 14.53 -0.76
CA SER A 89 -7.89 14.39 -0.53
C SER A 89 -8.35 14.91 0.83
N ILE A 90 -7.61 14.62 1.91
CA ILE A 90 -8.00 15.02 3.27
C ILE A 90 -8.17 16.54 3.44
N PRO A 91 -7.24 17.41 3.00
CA PRO A 91 -7.44 18.86 3.14
C PRO A 91 -8.61 19.37 2.29
N GLY A 92 -8.82 18.80 1.10
CA GLY A 92 -9.99 19.13 0.25
C GLY A 92 -11.32 18.78 0.93
N LEU A 93 -11.38 17.65 1.63
CA LEU A 93 -12.55 17.25 2.42
C LEU A 93 -12.68 18.07 3.71
N SER A 94 -11.57 18.38 4.37
CA SER A 94 -11.57 19.18 5.61
C SER A 94 -11.94 20.65 5.38
N TYR A 95 -11.69 21.18 4.18
CA TYR A 95 -12.11 22.53 3.82
C TYR A 95 -13.62 22.62 3.60
N SER A 96 -14.25 21.53 3.13
CA SER A 96 -15.67 21.49 2.79
C SER A 96 -16.55 20.84 3.87
N SER A 97 -15.98 20.18 4.88
CA SER A 97 -16.68 19.32 5.84
C SER A 97 -16.24 19.54 7.30
N ASN A 98 -17.00 18.96 8.24
CA ASN A 98 -16.79 19.01 9.69
C ASN A 98 -15.64 18.09 10.16
N LEU A 99 -15.31 18.14 11.46
CA LEU A 99 -14.29 17.30 12.13
C LEU A 99 -14.58 15.79 12.13
N THR A 100 -15.54 15.30 11.36
CA THR A 100 -15.86 13.87 11.20
C THR A 100 -14.66 13.05 10.73
N PHE A 101 -13.72 13.64 9.98
CA PHE A 101 -12.47 12.96 9.61
C PHE A 101 -11.60 12.59 10.83
N LEU A 102 -11.65 13.39 11.90
CA LEU A 102 -10.88 13.13 13.13
C LEU A 102 -11.35 11.84 13.82
N SER A 103 -12.66 11.56 13.83
CA SER A 103 -13.18 10.32 14.42
C SER A 103 -12.77 9.07 13.64
N LEU A 104 -12.65 9.18 12.30
CA LEU A 104 -12.06 8.12 11.47
C LEU A 104 -10.58 7.89 11.82
N GLY A 105 -9.80 8.96 11.97
CA GLY A 105 -8.39 8.87 12.38
C GLY A 105 -8.23 8.18 13.75
N LEU A 106 -9.04 8.57 14.73
CA LEU A 106 -9.06 7.94 16.05
C LEU A 106 -9.47 6.46 15.98
N GLY A 107 -10.48 6.12 15.18
CA GLY A 107 -10.89 4.74 14.94
C GLY A 107 -9.76 3.89 14.35
N PHE A 108 -8.97 4.44 13.43
CA PHE A 108 -7.81 3.77 12.86
C PHE A 108 -6.73 3.46 13.90
N VAL A 109 -6.41 4.42 14.77
CA VAL A 109 -5.43 4.23 15.86
C VAL A 109 -5.90 3.15 16.83
N LEU A 110 -7.15 3.25 17.31
CA LEU A 110 -7.72 2.27 18.24
C LEU A 110 -7.79 0.88 17.61
N GLY A 111 -8.24 0.79 16.35
CA GLY A 111 -8.27 -0.46 15.58
C GLY A 111 -6.90 -1.13 15.50
N ARG A 112 -5.85 -0.37 15.19
CA ARG A 112 -4.47 -0.91 15.14
C ARG A 112 -4.00 -1.44 16.49
N ILE A 113 -4.32 -0.77 17.59
CA ILE A 113 -3.95 -1.25 18.94
C ILE A 113 -4.62 -2.60 19.24
N ILE A 114 -5.92 -2.72 18.91
CA ILE A 114 -6.68 -3.95 19.13
C ILE A 114 -6.14 -5.09 18.25
N VAL A 115 -5.96 -4.82 16.96
CA VAL A 115 -5.41 -5.81 16.00
C VAL A 115 -4.00 -6.23 16.42
N ALA A 116 -3.12 -5.29 16.77
CA ALA A 116 -1.77 -5.61 17.22
C ALA A 116 -1.78 -6.51 18.45
N LYS A 117 -2.61 -6.21 19.46
CA LYS A 117 -2.71 -7.04 20.68
C LYS A 117 -3.23 -8.46 20.42
N LEU A 118 -4.12 -8.64 19.44
CA LEU A 118 -4.69 -9.96 19.13
C LEU A 118 -3.79 -10.78 18.19
N PHE A 119 -3.29 -10.15 17.13
CA PHE A 119 -2.60 -10.84 16.04
C PHE A 119 -1.11 -11.04 16.31
N ILE A 120 -0.41 -10.07 16.90
CA ILE A 120 1.03 -10.23 17.20
C ILE A 120 1.32 -11.49 18.03
N PRO A 121 0.65 -11.76 19.18
CA PRO A 121 0.94 -12.97 19.94
C PRO A 121 0.56 -14.26 19.20
N MET A 122 -0.41 -14.20 18.29
CA MET A 122 -0.79 -15.34 17.43
C MET A 122 0.30 -15.65 16.39
N TYR A 123 0.85 -14.62 15.72
CA TYR A 123 1.91 -14.78 14.72
C TYR A 123 3.21 -15.29 15.34
N TYR A 124 3.63 -14.73 16.48
CA TYR A 124 4.89 -15.15 17.14
C TYR A 124 4.84 -16.60 17.64
N LYS A 125 3.67 -17.10 18.07
CA LYS A 125 3.53 -18.50 18.53
C LYS A 125 3.51 -19.53 17.41
N SER A 126 3.08 -19.14 16.22
CA SER A 126 2.83 -20.05 15.10
C SER A 126 3.97 -20.10 14.09
N GLY A 127 4.91 -19.15 14.14
CA GLY A 127 6.16 -19.19 13.37
C GLY A 127 6.01 -19.00 11.86
N PHE A 128 4.82 -18.64 11.37
CA PHE A 128 4.57 -18.41 9.95
C PHE A 128 5.30 -17.16 9.46
N ILE A 129 5.91 -17.25 8.27
CA ILE A 129 6.68 -16.15 7.70
C ILE A 129 5.78 -15.16 6.95
N SER A 130 4.58 -15.61 6.57
CA SER A 130 3.61 -14.81 5.82
C SER A 130 2.17 -15.11 6.27
N VAL A 131 1.30 -14.12 6.12
CA VAL A 131 -0.15 -14.28 6.35
C VAL A 131 -0.72 -15.37 5.44
N TYR A 132 -0.22 -15.46 4.20
CA TYR A 132 -0.64 -16.46 3.23
C TYR A 132 -0.30 -17.88 3.65
N GLU A 133 0.79 -18.09 4.39
CA GLU A 133 1.16 -19.40 4.92
C GLU A 133 0.21 -19.85 6.03
N TRP A 134 -0.21 -18.92 6.89
CA TRP A 134 -1.26 -19.18 7.89
C TRP A 134 -2.59 -19.55 7.23
N VAL A 135 -3.04 -18.77 6.23
CA VAL A 135 -4.25 -19.04 5.45
C VAL A 135 -4.12 -20.37 4.68
N GLY A 136 -2.98 -20.61 4.05
CA GLY A 136 -2.69 -21.80 3.27
C GLY A 136 -2.62 -23.07 4.12
N ASN A 137 -2.18 -23.02 5.37
CA ASN A 137 -2.24 -24.19 6.24
C ASN A 137 -3.67 -24.47 6.73
N HIS A 138 -4.44 -23.42 7.02
CA HIS A 138 -5.82 -23.56 7.49
C HIS A 138 -6.77 -24.03 6.38
N TYR A 139 -6.64 -23.47 5.17
CA TYR A 139 -7.52 -23.77 4.02
C TYR A 139 -6.87 -24.69 2.97
N GLY A 140 -5.55 -24.83 2.93
CA GLY A 140 -4.88 -25.72 1.98
C GLY A 140 -5.12 -27.19 2.24
N LYS A 141 -5.37 -27.60 3.50
CA LYS A 141 -5.88 -28.96 3.80
C LYS A 141 -7.26 -29.20 3.16
N PHE A 142 -8.10 -28.16 3.13
CA PHE A 142 -9.44 -28.21 2.53
C PHE A 142 -9.36 -28.24 0.99
N LEU A 143 -8.48 -27.43 0.40
CA LEU A 143 -8.27 -27.38 -1.05
C LEU A 143 -7.56 -28.64 -1.59
N LYS A 144 -6.54 -29.16 -0.88
CA LYS A 144 -5.84 -30.40 -1.24
C LYS A 144 -6.77 -31.62 -1.19
N ARG A 145 -7.72 -31.65 -0.24
CA ARG A 145 -8.76 -32.70 -0.18
C ARG A 145 -9.73 -32.63 -1.35
N ARG A 146 -10.03 -31.43 -1.87
CA ARG A 146 -10.88 -31.26 -3.07
C ARG A 146 -10.13 -31.53 -4.38
N SER A 147 -8.87 -31.13 -4.53
CA SER A 147 -8.12 -31.41 -5.77
C SER A 147 -7.88 -32.91 -5.97
N HIS A 148 -7.64 -33.66 -4.89
CA HIS A 148 -7.52 -35.12 -4.96
C HIS A 148 -8.84 -35.81 -5.33
N PHE A 149 -9.99 -35.20 -5.00
CA PHE A 149 -11.32 -35.70 -5.39
C PHE A 149 -11.59 -35.48 -6.88
N TYR A 150 -11.26 -34.30 -7.43
CA TYR A 150 -11.41 -34.03 -8.86
C TYR A 150 -10.44 -34.85 -9.72
N SER A 151 -9.21 -35.10 -9.26
CA SER A 151 -8.23 -35.93 -9.96
C SER A 151 -8.67 -37.38 -10.10
N ASN A 152 -9.40 -37.94 -9.13
CA ASN A 152 -9.90 -39.32 -9.17
C ASN A 152 -11.24 -39.45 -9.93
N SER A 153 -11.93 -38.32 -10.18
CA SER A 153 -13.21 -38.29 -10.89
C SER A 153 -13.08 -38.08 -12.40
N LEU A 154 -11.91 -37.67 -12.90
CA LEU A 154 -11.60 -37.52 -14.33
C LEU A 154 -10.80 -38.73 -14.89
N ALA A 155 -10.54 -39.74 -14.05
CA ALA A 155 -9.91 -41.00 -14.42
C ALA A 155 -10.93 -42.11 -14.76
N PHE A 156 -12.21 -41.76 -14.90
CA PHE A 156 -13.29 -42.63 -15.36
C PHE A 156 -13.98 -42.03 -16.58
#